data_AF-A0A1G2MJN9-F1
#
_entry.id   AF-A0A1G2MJN9-F1
#
_cell.length_a   1.000
_cell.length_b   1.000
_cell.length_c   1.000
_cell.angle_alpha   90.00
_cell.angle_beta   90.00
_cell.angle_gamma   90.00
#
_symmetry.space_group_name_H-M   'P 1'
#
loop_
_entity.id
_entity.type
_entity.pdbx_description
1 polymer ?
#
loop_
_entity_poly.entity_id
_entity_poly.type
_entity_poly.pdbx_seq_one_letter_code
_entity_poly.pdbx_strand_id
1 'polypeptide(L)'
;MKSVIIRLGLDAILFLAVFMLPWWVSISLAIIFSMLVVNYLEILFVGLVIDSVQFGGQVGSVPFFFLIFCTVLYFAVLSVKKRIF
;
A
#
# COMPACT_ATOMS: atom_id res chain seq x y z
N MET A 1 -13.01 -14.38 13.59
CA MET A 1 -13.92 -14.02 12.48
C MET A 1 -14.12 -12.51 12.30
N LYS A 2 -14.49 -11.72 13.32
CA LYS A 2 -14.69 -10.25 13.17
C LYS A 2 -13.50 -9.49 12.56
N SER A 3 -12.27 -9.88 12.91
CA SER A 3 -11.03 -9.27 12.38
C SER A 3 -10.81 -9.51 10.88
N VAL A 4 -11.23 -10.67 10.35
CA VAL A 4 -11.01 -11.04 8.93
C VAL A 4 -11.91 -10.23 8.00
N ILE A 5 -13.17 -10.03 8.39
CA ILE A 5 -14.15 -9.26 7.60
C ILE A 5 -13.75 -7.78 7.53
N ILE A 6 -13.29 -7.21 8.64
CA ILE A 6 -12.81 -5.82 8.68
C ILE A 6 -11.59 -5.68 7.75
N ARG A 7 -10.67 -6.65 7.78
CA ARG A 7 -9.49 -6.65 6.91
C ARG A 7 -9.86 -6.71 5.43
N LEU A 8 -10.75 -7.64 5.03
CA LEU A 8 -11.28 -7.73 3.67
C LEU A 8 -11.97 -6.43 3.21
N GLY A 9 -12.72 -5.78 4.10
CA GLY A 9 -13.36 -4.50 3.80
C GLY A 9 -12.35 -3.38 3.54
N LEU A 10 -11.31 -3.28 4.37
CA LEU A 10 -10.23 -2.31 4.17
C LEU A 10 -9.45 -2.59 2.88
N ASP A 11 -9.21 -3.85 2.55
CA ASP A 11 -8.54 -4.25 1.31
C ASP A 11 -9.37 -3.87 0.08
N ALA A 12 -10.68 -4.12 0.11
CA ALA A 12 -11.58 -3.73 -0.98
C ALA A 12 -11.63 -2.21 -1.17
N ILE A 13 -11.69 -1.44 -0.06
CA ILE A 13 -11.66 0.02 -0.10
C ILE A 13 -10.33 0.52 -0.68
N LEU A 14 -9.21 -0.05 -0.24
CA LEU A 14 -7.89 0.35 -0.69
C LEU A 14 -7.70 0.03 -2.17
N PHE A 15 -8.10 -1.17 -2.59
CA PHE A 15 -8.05 -1.58 -3.99
C PHE A 15 -8.84 -0.62 -4.87
N LEU A 16 -10.09 -0.32 -4.49
CA LEU A 16 -10.94 0.63 -5.22
C LEU A 16 -10.32 2.04 -5.26
N ALA A 17 -9.73 2.48 -4.15
CA ALA A 17 -9.02 3.77 -4.07
C ALA A 17 -7.82 3.84 -5.04
N VAL A 18 -7.05 2.76 -5.20
CA VAL A 18 -5.91 2.75 -6.13
C VAL A 18 -6.33 3.03 -7.58
N PHE A 19 -7.49 2.50 -8.00
CA PHE A 19 -8.00 2.72 -9.37
C PHE A 19 -8.73 4.06 -9.54
N MET A 20 -9.43 4.54 -8.51
CA MET A 20 -10.29 5.72 -8.63
C MET A 20 -9.62 7.02 -8.21
N LEU A 21 -8.62 6.96 -7.33
CA LEU A 21 -7.98 8.15 -6.74
C LEU A 21 -6.55 8.34 -7.28
N PRO A 22 -6.05 9.58 -7.24
CA PRO A 22 -4.65 9.85 -7.54
C PRO A 22 -3.70 9.08 -6.61
N TRP A 23 -2.56 8.62 -7.15
CA TRP A 23 -1.57 7.80 -6.44
C TRP A 23 -1.16 8.34 -5.05
N TRP A 24 -1.04 9.66 -4.90
CA TRP A 24 -0.67 10.29 -3.63
C TRP A 24 -1.76 10.14 -2.55
N VAL A 25 -3.04 10.10 -2.93
CA VAL A 25 -4.16 9.82 -2.01
C VAL A 25 -4.12 8.34 -1.61
N SER A 26 -3.95 7.46 -2.59
CA SER A 26 -3.98 6.01 -2.39
C SER A 26 -2.83 5.53 -1.50
N ILE A 27 -1.64 6.13 -1.63
CA ILE A 27 -0.50 5.88 -0.73
C ILE A 27 -0.81 6.34 0.69
N SER A 28 -1.38 7.54 0.85
CA SER A 28 -1.72 8.07 2.18
C SER A 28 -2.72 7.15 2.90
N LEU A 29 -3.73 6.67 2.17
CA LEU A 29 -4.68 5.65 2.66
C LEU A 29 -3.98 4.34 3.03
N ALA A 30 -3.07 3.85 2.19
CA ALA A 30 -2.32 2.62 2.46
C ALA A 30 -1.47 2.73 3.73
N ILE A 31 -0.85 3.89 3.97
CA ILE A 31 -0.08 4.17 5.19
C ILE A 31 -1.00 4.11 6.41
N ILE A 32 -2.16 4.78 6.37
CA ILE A 32 -3.13 4.76 7.48
C ILE A 32 -3.59 3.32 7.77
N PHE A 33 -3.94 2.56 6.74
CA PHE A 33 -4.37 1.16 6.91
C PHE A 33 -3.24 0.26 7.41
N SER A 34 -2.00 0.49 6.98
CA SER A 34 -0.83 -0.22 7.49
C SER A 34 -0.57 0.03 8.97
N MET A 35 -0.99 1.18 9.53
CA MET A 35 -0.94 1.44 10.97
C MET A 35 -2.05 0.69 11.71
N LEU A 36 -3.24 0.57 11.13
CA LEU A 36 -4.38 -0.11 11.76
C LEU A 36 -4.28 -1.65 11.72
N VAL A 37 -3.68 -2.22 10.68
CA VAL A 37 -3.59 -3.68 10.47
C VAL A 37 -2.16 -4.19 10.71
N VAL A 38 -2.01 -5.25 11.49
CA VAL A 38 -0.69 -5.88 11.75
C VAL A 38 -0.26 -6.70 10.53
N ASN A 39 0.98 -6.50 10.06
CA ASN A 39 1.55 -7.15 8.87
C ASN A 39 0.72 -6.93 7.57
N TYR A 40 0.47 -5.66 7.25
CA TYR A 40 -0.25 -5.27 6.03
C TYR A 40 0.66 -5.33 4.79
N LEU A 41 0.88 -6.53 4.27
CA LEU A 41 1.69 -6.78 3.07
C LEU A 41 1.02 -6.25 1.80
N GLU A 42 -0.28 -6.00 1.86
CA GLU A 42 -1.11 -5.48 0.79
C GLU A 42 -0.64 -4.08 0.31
N ILE A 43 0.15 -3.35 1.12
CA ILE A 43 0.79 -2.09 0.72
C ILE A 43 1.78 -2.25 -0.45
N LEU A 44 2.45 -3.41 -0.54
CA LEU A 44 3.36 -3.72 -1.64
C LEU A 44 2.58 -3.96 -2.94
N PHE A 45 1.41 -4.59 -2.81
CA PHE A 45 0.51 -4.81 -3.93
C PHE A 45 -0.06 -3.49 -4.46
N VAL A 46 -0.41 -2.55 -3.58
CA VAL A 46 -0.80 -1.19 -3.96
C VAL A 46 0.32 -0.48 -4.73
N GLY A 47 1.57 -0.60 -4.28
CA GLY A 47 2.72 -0.04 -5.00
C GLY A 47 2.86 -0.57 -6.42
N LEU A 48 2.69 -1.88 -6.61
CA LEU A 48 2.70 -2.52 -7.92
C LEU A 48 1.55 -2.07 -8.83
N VAL A 49 0.34 -1.92 -8.28
CA VAL A 49 -0.82 -1.47 -9.05
C VAL A 49 -0.68 0.00 -9.45
N ILE A 50 -0.22 0.87 -8.55
CA ILE A 50 0.08 2.27 -8.86
C ILE A 50 1.10 2.39 -9.98
N ASP A 51 2.21 1.64 -9.87
CA ASP A 51 3.27 1.64 -10.86
C ASP A 51 2.76 1.19 -12.25
N SER A 52 2.02 0.07 -12.29
CA SER A 52 1.49 -0.47 -13.54
C SER A 52 0.36 0.36 -14.16
N VAL A 53 -0.57 0.91 -13.36
CA VAL A 53 -1.75 1.62 -13.86
C VAL A 53 -1.43 3.06 -14.25
N GLN A 54 -0.58 3.75 -13.48
CA GLN A 54 -0.33 5.17 -13.69
C GLN A 54 0.97 5.44 -14.47
N PHE A 55 1.93 4.51 -14.46
CA PHE A 55 3.23 4.67 -15.15
C PHE A 55 3.49 3.62 -16.24
N GLY A 56 2.57 2.68 -16.47
CA GLY A 56 2.70 1.53 -17.39
C GLY A 56 2.93 1.82 -18.88
N GLY A 57 3.04 3.09 -19.29
CA GLY A 57 3.40 3.49 -20.66
C GLY A 57 4.88 3.82 -20.87
N GLN A 58 5.68 3.97 -19.81
CA GLN A 58 7.10 4.29 -19.88
C GLN A 58 7.96 3.07 -19.50
N VAL A 59 7.79 2.01 -20.28
CA VAL A 59 8.49 0.73 -20.13
C VAL A 59 9.96 0.93 -20.54
N GLY A 60 10.80 1.32 -19.59
CA GLY A 60 12.24 1.44 -19.83
C GLY A 60 13.10 1.31 -18.58
N SER A 61 12.68 1.87 -17.44
CA SER A 61 13.59 1.93 -16.28
C SER A 61 12.93 2.25 -14.92
N VAL A 62 11.61 2.41 -14.84
CA VAL A 62 10.94 2.98 -13.66
C VAL A 62 10.22 2.00 -12.70
N PRO A 63 9.94 0.70 -13.00
CA PRO A 63 9.07 -0.11 -12.12
C PRO A 63 9.67 -0.50 -10.76
N PHE A 64 10.97 -0.22 -10.55
CA PHE A 64 11.64 -0.53 -9.28
C PHE A 64 11.49 0.55 -8.22
N PHE A 65 11.42 1.83 -8.61
CA PHE A 65 11.52 2.91 -7.62
C PHE A 65 10.30 2.95 -6.70
N PHE A 66 9.10 2.73 -7.26
CA PHE A 66 7.87 2.74 -6.49
C PHE A 66 7.75 1.52 -5.58
N LEU A 67 8.16 0.34 -6.07
CA LEU A 67 8.21 -0.87 -5.26
C LEU A 67 9.24 -0.76 -4.13
N ILE A 68 10.42 -0.21 -4.39
CA ILE A 68 11.43 0.07 -3.36
C ILE A 68 10.88 1.08 -2.35
N PHE A 69 10.24 2.15 -2.82
CA PHE A 69 9.63 3.16 -1.94
C PHE A 69 8.57 2.55 -1.02
N CYS A 70 7.65 1.74 -1.55
CA CYS A 70 6.65 1.02 -0.77
C CYS A 70 7.27 0.02 0.21
N THR A 71 8.37 -0.64 -0.18
CA THR A 71 9.11 -1.56 0.68
C THR A 71 9.76 -0.82 1.85
N VAL A 72 10.42 0.31 1.60
CA VAL A 72 11.00 1.17 2.64
C VAL A 72 9.92 1.67 3.60
N LEU A 73 8.77 2.10 3.06
CA LEU A 73 7.61 2.51 3.85
C LEU A 73 7.09 1.39 4.75
N TYR A 74 6.97 0.17 4.21
CA TYR A 74 6.54 -0.99 4.98
C TYR A 74 7.50 -1.27 6.16
N PHE A 75 8.81 -1.27 5.93
CA PHE A 75 9.80 -1.44 7.00
C PHE A 75 9.80 -0.30 8.01
N ALA A 76 9.58 0.94 7.56
CA ALA A 76 9.45 2.09 8.45
C ALA A 76 8.24 1.93 9.39
N VAL A 77 7.07 1.55 8.85
CA VAL A 77 5.85 1.29 9.63
C VAL A 77 6.07 0.14 10.61
N LEU A 78 6.69 -0.96 10.18
CA LEU A 78 7.02 -2.07 11.07
C LEU A 78 7.94 -1.64 12.22
N SER A 79 8.95 -0.82 11.94
CA SER A 79 9.91 -0.35 12.94
C SER A 79 9.25 0.58 13.97
N VAL A 80 8.31 1.42 13.52
CA VAL A 80 7.49 2.26 14.40
C VAL A 80 6.57 1.40 15.27
N LYS A 81 5.89 0.41 14.67
CA LYS A 81 5.00 -0.49 15.42
C LYS A 81 5.72 -1.27 16.52
N LYS A 82 6.92 -1.80 16.24
CA LYS A 82 7.76 -2.49 17.23
C LYS A 82 8.20 -1.64 18.42
N ARG A 83 8.11 -0.31 18.33
CA ARG A 83 8.42 0.60 19.44
C ARG A 83 7.18 0.98 20.26
N ILE A 84 5.99 0.89 19.66
CA ILE A 84 4.72 1.30 20.27
C ILE A 84 4.02 0.11 20.95
N PHE A 85 4.17 -1.09 20.38
CA PHE A 85 3.61 -2.35 20.88
C PHE A 85 4.73 -3.32 21.24
#